data_AF-A0A6G0ZHQ8-F1
#
_entry.id   AF-A0A6G0ZHQ8-F1
#
_cell.length_a   1.000
_cell.length_b   1.000
_cell.length_c   1.000
_cell.angle_alpha   90.00
_cell.angle_beta   90.00
_cell.angle_gamma   90.00
#
_symmetry.space_group_name_H-M   'P 1'
#
loop_
_entity.id
_entity.type
_entity.pdbx_description
1 polymer ?
#
loop_
_entity_poly.entity_id
_entity_poly.type
_entity_poly.pdbx_seq_one_letter_code
_entity_poly.pdbx_strand_id
1 'polypeptide(L)'
;MDSNYQPKPTTEILGGPELFIDQGSTINLTCLVQFAPEPPPTVGWTHEKQPINFDSPRGGISLVTEKGSTTSSRLLIQKASSSDTGYYSCDPSNANSATIRVHILNGWLP
;
A
#
# COMPACT_ATOMS: atom_id res chain seq x y z
N MET A 1 31.18 19.09 -0.76
CA MET A 1 29.84 18.49 -0.78
C MET A 1 28.89 19.55 -1.29
N ASP A 2 28.25 19.36 -2.43
CA ASP A 2 27.35 20.38 -2.99
C ASP A 2 26.12 20.56 -2.08
N SER A 3 25.94 21.80 -1.63
CA SER A 3 24.95 22.23 -0.63
C SER A 3 23.48 22.24 -1.13
N ASN A 4 23.16 21.50 -2.21
CA ASN A 4 21.86 21.57 -2.91
C ASN A 4 21.31 20.20 -3.35
N TYR A 5 21.66 19.10 -2.68
CA TYR A 5 20.99 17.83 -2.94
C TYR A 5 19.63 17.80 -2.24
N GLN A 6 18.57 18.11 -2.98
CA GLN A 6 17.20 17.88 -2.52
C GLN A 6 16.78 16.47 -2.94
N PRO A 7 16.51 15.56 -1.99
CA PRO A 7 16.06 14.22 -2.33
C PRO A 7 14.72 14.31 -3.08
N LYS A 8 14.59 13.53 -4.16
CA LYS A 8 13.33 13.44 -4.90
C LYS A 8 12.28 12.73 -4.04
N PRO A 9 10.99 13.09 -4.15
CA PRO A 9 9.92 12.36 -3.47
C PRO A 9 9.97 10.88 -3.86
N THR A 10 10.00 10.01 -2.86
CA THR A 10 10.03 8.57 -3.06
C THR A 10 8.91 7.89 -2.31
N THR A 11 8.29 6.93 -2.97
CA THR A 11 7.26 6.08 -2.39
C THR A 11 7.75 4.65 -2.27
N GLU A 12 7.47 4.02 -1.14
CA GLU A 12 7.80 2.62 -0.85
C GLU A 12 6.63 1.93 -0.15
N ILE A 13 6.39 0.66 -0.45
CA ILE A 13 5.49 -0.20 0.34
C ILE A 13 6.36 -1.14 1.18
N LEU A 14 6.17 -1.09 2.49
CA LEU A 14 6.94 -1.90 3.43
C LEU A 14 6.70 -3.39 3.21
N GLY A 15 7.78 -4.19 3.26
CA GLY A 15 7.73 -5.64 3.11
C GLY A 15 7.62 -6.14 1.67
N GLY A 16 7.78 -5.26 0.67
CA GLY A 16 7.86 -5.66 -0.74
C GLY A 16 9.18 -6.34 -1.12
N PRO A 17 9.28 -6.86 -2.36
CA PRO A 17 8.31 -6.76 -3.46
C PRO A 17 7.17 -7.79 -3.39
N GLU A 18 7.29 -8.82 -2.55
CA GLU A 18 6.29 -9.87 -2.38
C GLU A 18 5.94 -10.06 -0.90
N LEU A 19 4.65 -10.19 -0.61
CA LEU A 19 4.13 -10.41 0.73
C LEU A 19 3.25 -11.67 0.74
N PHE A 20 3.44 -12.54 1.73
CA PHE A 20 2.67 -13.77 1.91
C PHE A 20 1.79 -13.64 3.15
N ILE A 21 0.49 -13.90 3.00
CA ILE A 21 -0.50 -13.75 4.08
C ILE A 21 -1.37 -15.01 4.13
N ASP A 22 -1.59 -15.54 5.32
CA ASP A 22 -2.47 -16.70 5.48
C ASP A 22 -3.94 -16.32 5.24
N GLN A 23 -4.67 -17.23 4.61
CA GLN A 23 -6.11 -17.10 4.40
C GLN A 23 -6.84 -16.87 5.74
N GLY A 24 -7.76 -15.91 5.76
CA GLY A 24 -8.50 -15.48 6.94
C GLY A 24 -7.80 -14.42 7.78
N SER A 25 -6.51 -14.16 7.56
CA SER A 25 -5.75 -13.12 8.26
C SER A 25 -6.09 -11.71 7.76
N THR A 26 -5.41 -10.69 8.29
CA THR A 26 -5.55 -9.30 7.85
C THR A 26 -4.34 -8.90 7.02
N ILE A 27 -4.59 -8.41 5.81
CA ILE A 27 -3.56 -7.79 4.96
C ILE A 27 -3.32 -6.37 5.51
N ASN A 28 -2.07 -6.02 5.80
CA ASN A 28 -1.67 -4.69 6.24
C ASN A 28 -0.54 -4.18 5.35
N LEU A 29 -0.89 -3.35 4.37
CA LEU A 29 0.08 -2.71 3.50
C LEU A 29 0.34 -1.30 3.99
N THR A 30 1.59 -0.98 4.27
CA THR A 30 2.02 0.35 4.68
C THR A 30 2.83 0.99 3.57
N CYS A 31 2.31 2.07 3.00
CA CYS A 31 2.98 2.91 2.03
C CYS A 31 3.57 4.14 2.70
N LEU A 32 4.85 4.40 2.45
CA LEU A 32 5.56 5.58 2.95
C LEU A 32 5.92 6.48 1.79
N VAL A 33 5.55 7.77 1.89
CA VAL A 33 5.99 8.82 0.97
C VAL A 33 6.98 9.71 1.70
N GLN A 34 8.23 9.65 1.27
CA GLN A 34 9.37 10.36 1.84
C GLN A 34 9.84 11.48 0.91
N PHE A 35 10.51 12.47 1.49
CA PHE A 35 11.15 13.57 0.74
C PHE A 35 10.22 14.41 -0.15
N ALA A 36 8.91 14.31 0.05
CA ALA A 36 7.94 15.18 -0.58
C ALA A 36 8.05 16.60 0.03
N PRO A 37 8.19 17.67 -0.77
CA PRO A 37 8.26 19.05 -0.27
C PRO A 37 7.04 19.44 0.57
N GLU A 38 5.88 18.90 0.21
CA GLU A 38 4.62 19.04 0.92
C GLU A 38 3.95 17.66 1.02
N PRO A 39 3.14 17.38 2.07
CA PRO A 39 2.38 16.14 2.15
C PRO A 39 1.43 15.96 0.94
N PRO A 40 1.29 14.75 0.37
CA PRO A 40 0.36 14.49 -0.72
C PRO A 40 -1.07 14.89 -0.31
N PRO A 41 -1.78 15.65 -1.16
CA PRO A 41 -3.22 15.87 -0.98
C PRO A 41 -4.01 14.56 -0.87
N THR A 42 -3.64 13.55 -1.67
CA THR A 42 -4.28 12.25 -1.73
C THR A 42 -3.25 11.13 -1.90
N VAL A 43 -3.57 9.96 -1.34
CA VAL A 43 -2.83 8.71 -1.57
C VAL A 43 -3.84 7.66 -2.00
N GLY A 44 -3.79 7.28 -3.28
CA GLY A 44 -4.64 6.26 -3.86
C GLY A 44 -4.08 4.86 -3.64
N TRP A 45 -4.97 3.87 -3.56
CA TRP A 45 -4.61 2.47 -3.60
C TRP A 45 -5.36 1.76 -4.72
N THR A 46 -4.64 0.96 -5.49
CA THR A 46 -5.21 0.12 -6.55
C THR A 46 -4.86 -1.35 -6.33
N HIS A 47 -5.79 -2.24 -6.69
CA HIS A 47 -5.59 -3.69 -6.76
C HIS A 47 -5.82 -4.12 -8.21
N GLU A 48 -4.85 -4.79 -8.83
CA GLU A 48 -4.87 -5.17 -10.25
C GLU A 48 -5.21 -3.98 -11.18
N LYS A 49 -4.63 -2.81 -10.88
CA LYS A 49 -4.85 -1.53 -11.58
C LYS A 49 -6.28 -0.97 -11.48
N GLN A 50 -7.11 -1.54 -10.62
CA GLN A 50 -8.45 -1.02 -10.32
C GLN A 50 -8.44 -0.32 -8.95
N PRO A 51 -9.11 0.83 -8.79
CA PRO A 51 -9.26 1.46 -7.49
C PRO A 51 -9.90 0.51 -6.47
N ILE A 52 -9.36 0.47 -5.26
CA ILE A 52 -9.94 -0.35 -4.19
C ILE A 52 -11.26 0.24 -3.75
N ASN A 53 -12.31 -0.58 -3.73
CA ASN A 53 -13.62 -0.20 -3.23
C ASN A 53 -13.71 -0.39 -1.71
N PHE A 54 -13.69 0.71 -0.96
CA PHE A 54 -13.81 0.72 0.50
C PHE A 54 -15.23 0.37 0.99
N ASP A 55 -16.25 0.54 0.16
CA ASP A 55 -17.66 0.23 0.46
C ASP A 55 -18.07 -1.17 -0.03
N SER A 56 -17.09 -2.06 -0.24
CA SER A 56 -17.34 -3.43 -0.70
C SER A 56 -18.29 -4.18 0.26
N PRO A 57 -19.26 -4.96 -0.26
CA PRO A 57 -20.16 -5.79 0.57
C PRO A 57 -19.44 -6.78 1.48
N ARG A 58 -18.18 -7.11 1.19
CA ARG A 58 -17.31 -7.94 2.04
C ARG A 58 -17.08 -7.29 3.42
N GLY A 59 -17.04 -5.96 3.47
CA GLY A 59 -16.64 -5.19 4.64
C GLY A 59 -15.17 -5.42 5.05
N GLY A 60 -14.72 -4.69 6.07
CA GLY A 60 -13.40 -4.91 6.66
C GLY A 60 -12.22 -4.39 5.82
N ILE A 61 -12.48 -3.52 4.83
CA ILE A 61 -11.45 -2.75 4.14
C ILE A 61 -11.41 -1.37 4.80
N SER A 62 -10.23 -0.92 5.21
CA SER A 62 -10.04 0.42 5.76
C SER A 62 -8.73 1.04 5.30
N LEU A 63 -8.73 2.35 5.17
CA LEU A 63 -7.56 3.14 4.77
C LEU A 63 -7.28 4.18 5.85
N VAL A 64 -6.08 4.16 6.40
CA VAL A 64 -5.61 5.15 7.38
C VAL A 64 -4.45 5.92 6.76
N THR A 65 -4.63 7.21 6.52
CA THR A 65 -3.56 8.07 5.99
C THR A 65 -3.17 9.11 7.02
N GLU A 66 -1.92 9.05 7.45
CA GLU A 66 -1.27 9.98 8.38
C GLU A 66 -0.35 10.89 7.56
N LYS A 67 -0.71 12.18 7.49
CA LYS A 67 0.10 13.20 6.79
C LYS A 67 1.07 13.84 7.78
N GLY A 68 2.33 13.98 7.37
CA GLY A 68 3.39 14.60 8.16
C GLY A 68 4.64 14.82 7.31
N SER A 69 5.81 14.98 7.94
CA SER A 69 7.11 15.04 7.24
C SER A 69 7.38 13.80 6.39
N THR A 70 6.82 12.66 6.80
CA THR A 70 6.67 11.46 5.98
C THR A 70 5.19 11.10 6.01
N THR A 71 4.58 10.94 4.84
CA THR A 71 3.17 10.54 4.77
C THR A 71 3.09 9.03 4.79
N SER A 72 2.32 8.48 5.72
CA SER A 72 2.11 7.04 5.89
C SER A 72 0.67 6.70 5.56
N SER A 73 0.45 5.86 4.54
CA SER A 73 -0.87 5.35 4.17
C SER A 73 -0.92 3.84 4.44
N ARG A 74 -1.84 3.41 5.30
CA ARG A 74 -2.02 2.01 5.70
C ARG A 74 -3.35 1.48 5.16
N LEU A 75 -3.26 0.52 4.25
CA LEU A 75 -4.40 -0.22 3.71
C LEU A 75 -4.56 -1.53 4.51
N LEU A 76 -5.71 -1.68 5.12
CA LEU A 76 -6.08 -2.84 5.93
C LEU A 76 -7.22 -3.58 5.25
N ILE A 77 -7.03 -4.88 4.96
CA ILE A 77 -8.06 -5.75 4.40
C ILE A 77 -8.22 -6.97 5.31
N GLN A 78 -9.34 -7.07 6.00
CA GLN A 78 -9.65 -8.18 6.90
C GLN A 78 -10.13 -9.42 6.14
N LYS A 79 -10.01 -10.59 6.77
CA LYS A 79 -10.50 -11.89 6.26
C LYS A 79 -9.95 -12.22 4.87
N ALA A 80 -8.63 -12.15 4.73
CA ALA A 80 -7.91 -12.36 3.48
C ALA A 80 -8.40 -13.64 2.76
N SER A 81 -8.74 -13.52 1.47
CA SER A 81 -9.23 -14.61 0.63
C SER A 81 -8.35 -14.75 -0.61
N SER A 82 -8.38 -15.90 -1.27
CA SER A 82 -7.58 -16.14 -2.48
C SER A 82 -7.76 -15.06 -3.55
N SER A 83 -8.95 -14.44 -3.64
CA SER A 83 -9.26 -13.32 -4.53
C SER A 83 -8.49 -12.02 -4.23
N ASP A 84 -7.92 -11.87 -3.04
CA ASP A 84 -7.08 -10.72 -2.69
C ASP A 84 -5.65 -10.87 -3.21
N THR A 85 -5.26 -12.07 -3.67
CA THR A 85 -3.96 -12.26 -4.32
C THR A 85 -3.87 -11.35 -5.54
N GLY A 86 -2.75 -10.65 -5.68
CA GLY A 86 -2.54 -9.76 -6.82
C GLY A 86 -1.57 -8.63 -6.53
N TYR A 87 -1.50 -7.70 -7.48
CA TYR A 87 -0.68 -6.50 -7.38
C TYR A 87 -1.44 -5.37 -6.70
N TYR A 88 -0.87 -4.84 -5.62
CA TYR A 88 -1.32 -3.65 -4.94
C TYR A 88 -0.37 -2.50 -5.24
N SER A 89 -0.91 -1.36 -5.68
CA SER A 89 -0.12 -0.15 -5.88
C SER A 89 -0.60 0.97 -4.98
N CYS A 90 0.37 1.72 -4.45
CA CYS A 90 0.16 2.97 -3.76
C CYS A 90 0.54 4.12 -4.70
N ASP A 91 -0.42 4.99 -4.97
CA ASP A 91 -0.36 6.04 -5.97
C ASP A 91 -0.59 7.42 -5.30
N PRO A 92 0.45 8.03 -4.71
CA PRO A 92 0.37 9.38 -4.16
C PRO A 92 0.38 10.44 -5.28
N SER A 93 -0.30 11.56 -5.04
CA SER A 93 -0.46 12.60 -6.08
C SER A 93 0.78 13.44 -6.38
N ASN A 94 1.82 13.38 -5.54
CA ASN A 94 3.03 14.20 -5.69
C ASN A 94 4.36 13.41 -5.57
N ALA A 95 4.31 12.08 -5.69
CA ALA A 95 5.48 11.21 -5.71
C ALA A 95 5.27 10.06 -6.70
N ASN A 96 6.31 9.26 -6.95
CA ASN A 96 6.16 8.06 -7.78
C ASN A 96 5.22 7.05 -7.12
N SER A 97 4.67 6.12 -7.89
CA SER A 97 3.94 5.00 -7.31
C SER A 97 4.89 3.89 -6.86
N ALA A 98 4.41 3.07 -5.93
CA ALA A 98 5.08 1.84 -5.49
C ALA A 98 4.11 0.67 -5.58
N THR A 99 4.61 -0.51 -5.95
CA THR A 99 3.79 -1.71 -6.16
C THR A 99 4.36 -2.88 -5.36
N ILE A 100 3.47 -3.67 -4.77
CA ILE A 100 3.79 -4.92 -4.09
C ILE A 100 2.87 -6.03 -4.61
N ARG A 101 3.37 -7.27 -4.65
CA ARG A 101 2.54 -8.44 -4.96
C ARG A 101 2.18 -9.16 -3.67
N VAL A 102 0.89 -9.34 -3.41
CA VAL A 102 0.39 -10.07 -2.25
C VAL A 102 -0.05 -11.47 -2.68
N HIS A 103 0.32 -12.46 -1.88
CA HIS A 103 -0.01 -13.87 -2.06
C HIS A 103 -0.80 -14.36 -0.85
N ILE A 104 -2.01 -14.86 -1.09
CA ILE A 104 -2.81 -15.48 -0.03
C ILE A 104 -2.55 -16.97 0.01
N LEU A 105 -1.99 -17.45 1.11
CA LEU A 105 -1.71 -18.85 1.37
C LEU A 105 -2.92 -19.48 2.04
N ASN A 106 -3.61 -20.36 1.32
CA ASN A 106 -4.50 -21.33 1.96
C ASN A 106 -3.54 -22.33 2.61
N GLY A 107 -3.62 -22.56 3.93
CA GLY A 107 -2.63 -23.31 4.75
C GLY A 107 -2.36 -24.78 4.38
N TRP A 108 -2.52 -25.13 3.12
CA TRP A 108 -2.17 -26.37 2.46
C TRP A 108 -0.95 -26.15 1.56
N LEU A 109 0.24 -26.21 2.16
CA LEU A 109 1.43 -26.66 1.42
C LEU A 109 1.47 -28.18 1.53
N PRO A 110 1.56 -28.95 0.42
CA PRO A 110 1.84 -30.38 0.47
C PRO A 110 3.26 -30.67 0.99
#